data_AF-A0A7C5QBK2-F1
#
_entry.id   AF-A0A7C5QBK2-F1
#
_cell.length_a   1.000
_cell.length_b   1.000
_cell.length_c   1.000
_cell.angle_alpha   90.00
_cell.angle_beta   90.00
_cell.angle_gamma   90.00
#
_symmetry.space_group_name_H-M   'P 1'
#
loop_
_entity.id
_entity.type
_entity.pdbx_description
1 polymer ?
#
loop_
_entity_poly.entity_id
_entity_poly.type
_entity_poly.pdbx_seq_one_letter_code
_entity_poly.pdbx_strand_id
1 'polypeptide(L)'
;MSNKVENKKVVSLSYELRLDQEGTDVVDQASKENPLTFLYGAGQLLPAFEANIKDLGEGDKFSFQLSPAEGYGEVEEQFFVELPKNIFM
;
A
#
# COMPACT_ATOMS: atom_id res chain seq x y z
N MET A 1 -17.70 22.13 3.97
CA MET A 1 -17.66 20.69 4.31
C MET A 1 -16.22 20.25 4.19
N SER A 2 -15.63 19.62 5.21
CA SER A 2 -14.22 19.19 5.14
C SER A 2 -14.12 17.89 4.34
N ASN A 3 -13.65 17.97 3.09
CA ASN A 3 -13.31 16.82 2.25
C ASN A 3 -11.95 16.24 2.68
N LYS A 4 -11.88 15.73 3.92
CA LYS A 4 -10.70 15.06 4.46
C LYS A 4 -10.92 13.57 4.58
N VAL A 5 -9.83 12.82 4.47
CA VAL A 5 -9.76 11.37 4.75
C VAL A 5 -10.10 11.12 6.23
N GLU A 6 -11.20 10.42 6.47
CA GLU A 6 -11.65 10.00 7.81
C GLU A 6 -12.42 8.68 7.74
N ASN A 7 -12.64 8.04 8.90
CA ASN A 7 -13.28 6.72 9.00
C ASN A 7 -14.64 6.66 8.31
N LYS A 8 -14.90 5.53 7.63
CA LYS A 8 -16.15 5.21 6.92
C LYS A 8 -16.43 6.12 5.70
N LYS A 9 -15.40 6.79 5.17
CA LYS A 9 -15.47 7.46 3.87
C LYS A 9 -14.89 6.60 2.77
N VAL A 10 -15.50 6.68 1.60
CA VAL A 10 -14.93 6.15 0.36
C VAL A 10 -13.89 7.17 -0.13
N VAL A 11 -12.66 6.70 -0.31
CA VAL A 11 -11.53 7.52 -0.75
C VAL A 11 -10.96 6.90 -2.02
N SER A 12 -10.61 7.75 -2.99
CA SER A 12 -9.92 7.35 -4.21
C SER A 12 -8.53 7.99 -4.23
N LEU A 13 -7.50 7.21 -4.52
CA LEU A 13 -6.11 7.68 -4.56
C LEU A 13 -5.33 7.09 -5.72
N SER A 14 -4.47 7.92 -6.29
CA SER A 14 -3.42 7.53 -7.21
C SER A 14 -2.10 7.46 -6.46
N TYR A 15 -1.38 6.36 -6.56
CA TYR A 15 -0.08 6.18 -5.92
C TYR A 15 0.80 5.25 -6.76
N GLU A 16 2.10 5.28 -6.46
CA GLU A 16 3.07 4.30 -6.91
C GLU A 16 3.81 3.78 -5.69
N LEU A 17 3.94 2.45 -5.59
CA LEU A 17 4.74 1.79 -4.58
C LEU A 17 6.05 1.33 -5.24
N ARG A 18 7.17 1.68 -4.61
CA ARG A 18 8.52 1.39 -5.11
C ARG A 18 9.35 0.68 -4.04
N LEU A 19 10.23 -0.24 -4.45
CA LEU A 19 11.08 -1.00 -3.52
C LEU A 19 12.39 -0.30 -3.17
N ASP A 20 12.87 0.58 -4.03
CA ASP A 20 14.13 1.29 -3.89
C ASP A 20 13.91 2.80 -3.66
N GLN A 21 14.83 3.43 -2.94
CA GLN A 21 14.86 4.89 -2.83
C GLN A 21 15.28 5.54 -4.16
N GLU A 22 15.95 4.80 -5.04
CA GLU A 22 16.31 5.25 -6.39
C GLU A 22 15.12 5.23 -7.37
N GLY A 23 14.02 4.57 -6.97
CA GLY A 23 12.72 4.66 -7.59
C GLY A 23 12.59 3.93 -8.93
N THR A 24 13.42 2.94 -9.20
CA THR A 24 13.46 2.23 -10.48
C THR A 24 12.43 1.10 -10.54
N ASP A 25 12.15 0.47 -9.40
CA ASP A 25 11.30 -0.73 -9.35
C ASP A 25 9.91 -0.41 -8.76
N VAL A 26 8.97 -0.07 -9.64
CA VAL A 26 7.54 0.06 -9.30
C VAL A 26 6.94 -1.34 -9.14
N VAL A 27 6.49 -1.67 -7.94
CA VAL A 27 5.88 -2.97 -7.61
C VAL A 27 4.36 -2.94 -7.61
N ASP A 28 3.77 -1.77 -7.39
CA ASP A 28 2.33 -1.58 -7.46
C ASP A 28 2.03 -0.12 -7.85
N GLN A 29 0.91 0.10 -8.53
CA GLN A 29 0.48 1.44 -8.92
C GLN A 29 -1.02 1.54 -9.12
N ALA A 30 -1.56 2.70 -8.75
CA ALA A 30 -2.89 3.15 -9.12
C ALA A 30 -2.74 4.50 -9.84
N SER A 31 -3.09 4.55 -11.13
CA SER A 31 -2.96 5.76 -11.93
C SER A 31 -4.16 6.70 -11.70
N LYS A 32 -4.11 7.91 -12.26
CA LYS A 32 -5.24 8.85 -12.19
C LYS A 32 -6.44 8.38 -13.02
N GLU A 33 -6.19 7.61 -14.06
CA GLU A 33 -7.21 7.02 -14.93
C GLU A 33 -7.90 5.82 -14.29
N ASN A 34 -7.19 5.12 -13.40
CA ASN A 34 -7.71 4.00 -12.62
C ASN A 34 -7.28 4.09 -11.15
N PRO A 35 -7.86 5.02 -10.36
CA PRO A 35 -7.47 5.23 -8.97
C PRO A 35 -7.97 4.09 -8.08
N LEU A 36 -7.16 3.74 -7.07
CA LEU A 36 -7.59 2.78 -6.06
C LEU A 36 -8.70 3.42 -5.22
N THR A 37 -9.87 2.80 -5.22
CA THR A 37 -11.01 3.24 -4.42
C THR A 37 -11.29 2.22 -3.33
N PHE A 38 -11.33 2.69 -2.09
CA PHE A 38 -11.46 1.84 -0.91
C PHE A 38 -12.22 2.57 0.20
N LEU A 39 -12.68 1.82 1.20
CA LEU A 39 -13.33 2.36 2.39
C LEU A 39 -12.27 2.63 3.48
N TYR A 40 -12.03 3.89 3.81
CA TYR A 40 -11.04 4.26 4.82
C TYR A 40 -11.44 3.77 6.23
N GLY A 41 -10.49 3.14 6.93
CA GLY A 41 -10.70 2.54 8.24
C GLY A 41 -11.36 1.17 8.20
N ALA A 42 -11.50 0.56 7.01
CA ALA A 42 -12.00 -0.82 6.86
C ALA A 42 -10.87 -1.87 6.90
N GLY A 43 -9.60 -1.45 7.02
CA GLY A 43 -8.45 -2.36 7.06
C GLY A 43 -8.17 -3.02 5.70
N GLN A 44 -8.49 -2.33 4.61
CA GLN A 44 -8.22 -2.82 3.25
C GLN A 44 -6.79 -2.48 2.79
N LEU A 45 -6.16 -1.48 3.41
CA LEU A 45 -4.79 -1.07 3.15
C LEU A 45 -3.91 -1.35 4.36
N LEU A 46 -2.59 -1.26 4.15
CA LEU A 46 -1.61 -1.33 5.23
C LEU A 46 -1.95 -0.30 6.32
N PRO A 47 -1.96 -0.67 7.62
CA PRO A 47 -2.29 0.27 8.70
C PRO A 47 -1.42 1.53 8.69
N ALA A 48 -0.13 1.38 8.39
CA ALA A 48 0.78 2.50 8.27
C ALA A 48 0.46 3.39 7.05
N PHE A 49 -0.03 2.82 5.94
CA PHE A 49 -0.50 3.59 4.79
C PHE A 49 -1.72 4.42 5.17
N GLU A 50 -2.75 3.81 5.78
CA GLU A 50 -3.95 4.53 6.22
C GLU A 50 -3.63 5.65 7.22
N ALA A 51 -2.66 5.43 8.12
CA ALA A 51 -2.21 6.44 9.08
C ALA A 51 -1.54 7.64 8.39
N ASN A 52 -0.72 7.42 7.37
CA ASN A 52 0.02 8.47 6.66
C ASN A 52 -0.87 9.35 5.77
N ILE A 53 -2.01 8.84 5.30
CA ILE A 53 -2.97 9.61 4.48
C ILE A 53 -4.10 10.22 5.30
N LYS A 54 -4.12 10.00 6.62
CA LYS A 54 -5.14 10.53 7.51
C LYS A 54 -5.18 12.06 7.42
N ASP A 55 -6.38 12.63 7.47
CA ASP A 55 -6.62 14.08 7.47
C ASP A 55 -6.18 14.83 6.19
N LEU A 56 -5.63 14.12 5.19
CA LEU A 56 -5.36 14.68 3.87
C LEU A 56 -6.65 15.08 3.18
N GLY A 57 -6.59 16.19 2.45
CA GLY A 57 -7.65 16.69 1.59
C GLY A 57 -7.55 16.16 0.17
N GLU A 58 -8.61 16.40 -0.60
CA GLU A 58 -8.62 16.14 -2.03
C GLU A 58 -7.52 16.95 -2.76
N GLY A 59 -6.71 16.28 -3.56
CA GLY A 59 -5.61 16.88 -4.31
C GLY A 59 -4.29 17.04 -3.54
N ASP A 60 -4.29 16.76 -2.23
CA ASP A 60 -3.05 16.74 -1.45
C ASP A 60 -2.12 15.64 -1.95
N LYS A 61 -0.83 15.95 -2.00
CA LYS A 61 0.22 14.99 -2.35
C LYS A 61 0.82 14.42 -1.08
N PHE A 62 1.17 13.14 -1.13
CA PHE A 62 1.88 12.46 -0.06
C PHE A 62 3.07 11.69 -0.64
N SER A 63 4.07 11.49 0.20
CA SER A 63 5.20 10.62 -0.05
C SER A 63 5.73 10.19 1.31
N PHE A 64 5.78 8.89 1.55
CA PHE A 64 6.27 8.32 2.79
C PHE A 64 6.95 6.99 2.50
N GLN A 65 7.85 6.60 3.40
CA GLN A 65 8.54 5.32 3.35
C GLN A 65 8.02 4.45 4.49
N LEU A 66 7.78 3.17 4.19
CA LEU A 66 7.42 2.17 5.19
C LEU A 66 8.60 1.21 5.35
N SER A 67 8.90 0.84 6.60
CA SER A 67 9.77 -0.30 6.87
C SER A 67 9.11 -1.62 6.43
N PRO A 68 9.86 -2.71 6.21
CA PRO A 68 9.26 -4.01 5.91
C PRO A 68 8.22 -4.41 6.96
N ALA A 69 8.53 -4.23 8.24
CA ALA A 69 7.61 -4.49 9.36
C ALA A 69 6.29 -3.68 9.32
N GLU A 70 6.29 -2.47 8.77
CA GLU A 70 5.08 -1.65 8.58
C GLU A 70 4.33 -1.97 7.28
N GLY A 71 5.02 -2.62 6.34
CA GLY A 71 4.49 -3.07 5.07
C GLY A 71 4.11 -4.55 5.10
N TYR A 72 4.89 -5.38 4.41
CA TYR A 72 4.58 -6.79 4.16
C TYR A 72 5.28 -7.78 5.10
N GLY A 73 5.95 -7.28 6.13
CA GLY A 73 6.72 -8.08 7.08
C GLY A 73 8.20 -8.20 6.70
N GLU A 74 8.98 -8.71 7.65
CA GLU A 74 10.37 -9.07 7.43
C GLU A 74 10.46 -10.39 6.67
N VAL A 75 11.64 -10.65 6.09
CA VAL A 75 11.91 -11.97 5.51
C VAL A 75 12.00 -12.99 6.65
N GLU A 76 11.13 -13.99 6.61
CA GLU A 76 11.13 -15.05 7.60
C GLU A 76 11.61 -16.37 6.99
N GLU A 77 12.79 -16.83 7.42
CA GLU A 77 13.42 -18.06 6.91
C GLU A 77 12.54 -19.30 7.07
N GLN A 78 11.61 -19.30 8.05
CA GLN A 78 10.65 -20.38 8.25
C GLN A 78 9.66 -20.57 7.09
N PHE A 79 9.46 -19.55 6.24
CA PHE A 79 8.61 -19.68 5.05
C PHE A 79 9.35 -20.26 3.83
N PHE A 80 10.65 -20.56 3.96
CA PHE A 80 11.41 -21.21 2.90
C PHE A 80 11.18 -22.72 2.98
N VAL A 81 10.65 -23.30 1.92
CA VAL A 81 10.33 -24.72 1.85
C VAL A 81 11.04 -25.35 0.66
N GLU A 82 11.82 -26.40 0.92
CA GLU A 82 12.39 -27.23 -0.13
C GLU A 82 11.34 -28.23 -0.62
N LEU A 83 10.96 -28.11 -1.88
CA LEU A 83 9.95 -28.97 -2.51
C LEU A 83 10.57 -29.74 -3.68
N PRO A 84 10.33 -31.06 -3.79
CA PRO A 84 10.83 -31.83 -4.92
C PRO A 84 10.08 -31.41 -6.20
N LYS A 85 10.78 -31.33 -7.34
CA LYS A 85 10.24 -30.77 -8.59
C LYS A 85 8.96 -31.45 -9.09
N ASN A 86 8.75 -32.70 -8.73
CA ASN A 86 7.59 -33.49 -9.16
C ASN A 86 6.26 -33.07 -8.53
N ILE A 87 6.23 -32.21 -7.52
CA ILE A 87 4.97 -31.74 -6.92
C ILE A 87 4.20 -30.77 -7.82
N PHE A 88 4.87 -30.17 -8.81
CA PHE A 88 4.31 -29.19 -9.74
C PHE A 88 3.86 -29.82 -11.07
N MET A 89 3.86 -31.15 -11.17
CA MET A 89 3.45 -31.91 -12.36
C MET A 89 2.02 -32.44 -12.25
#